data_AF-S9PW77-F1
#
_entry.id   AF-S9PW77-F1
#
_cell.length_a   1.000
_cell.length_b   1.000
_cell.length_c   1.000
_cell.angle_alpha   90.00
_cell.angle_beta   90.00
_cell.angle_gamma   90.00
#
_symmetry.space_group_name_H-M   'P 1'
#
loop_
_entity.id
_entity.type
_entity.pdbx_description
1 polymer ?
#
loop_
_entity_poly.entity_id
_entity_poly.type
_entity_poly.pdbx_seq_one_letter_code
_entity_poly.pdbx_strand_id
1 'polypeptide(L)'
;MSSTKKAKSRPRPSMDLSNSSKRRAARSARFSSDTDLKYQTLRRLRIKEQEAFEAQQSKHWKESSILVGTCTQMCPNFEIVERTMQKSIHPYEKHPQTHQPDPEFTVKAYHRPAAGKGPILPSDVRPPALLKKTTEYLFQQLLQKHPFQEAHAFVRDRTRAIRQDFSVQSSFTEESIYCHELIARFHIVSLHELKGQPSFSSQQEVEQLSKVLYTLGQLYDYKRMKNQASPHEPEFRAYMALLCLGDPALSIETLSWSSDLIEKPIVRTALALHSYAQRNNHFEQKLKHVDLSLISSENTEAAPNFYTRFFKLAKSFKTTFLMACILDMFLPSIRTGALKAMKKSYLSAHANIPFNDLLRILSVSHNEELIKICQSHGLQVEFTDGLPSSVVLNKRVLIHDALPVDNECSYLADTKYHKVPTSDIICIASDRATVQRRRHSKKDIRKKSSFKRGSHPKNY
;
A
#
# COMPACT_ATOMS: atom_id res chain seq x y z
N MET A 1 47.94 -22.16 -77.69
CA MET A 1 48.61 -23.42 -77.29
C MET A 1 48.65 -23.50 -75.77
N SER A 2 48.30 -24.66 -75.21
CA SER A 2 48.52 -25.10 -73.81
C SER A 2 47.70 -24.39 -72.72
N SER A 3 47.08 -25.02 -71.73
CA SER A 3 47.09 -26.41 -71.28
C SER A 3 45.78 -26.74 -70.56
N THR A 4 45.34 -27.99 -70.72
CA THR A 4 44.24 -28.63 -70.01
C THR A 4 44.64 -29.02 -68.59
N LYS A 5 43.81 -28.72 -67.58
CA LYS A 5 43.86 -29.39 -66.26
C LYS A 5 42.54 -30.05 -65.94
N LYS A 6 42.54 -31.39 -65.96
CA LYS A 6 41.46 -32.29 -65.52
C LYS A 6 41.16 -32.07 -64.03
N ALA A 7 39.93 -31.71 -63.69
CA ALA A 7 39.40 -31.80 -62.34
C ALA A 7 38.84 -33.22 -62.10
N LYS A 8 39.45 -33.99 -61.19
CA LYS A 8 38.88 -35.25 -60.69
C LYS A 8 37.74 -34.92 -59.72
N SER A 9 36.49 -35.25 -60.06
CA SER A 9 35.37 -35.24 -59.12
C SER A 9 35.49 -36.44 -58.18
N ARG A 10 35.56 -36.18 -56.87
CA ARG A 10 35.24 -37.21 -55.85
C ARG A 10 33.72 -37.24 -55.66
N PRO A 11 33.06 -38.40 -55.59
CA PRO A 11 31.65 -38.46 -55.27
C PRO A 11 31.45 -37.96 -53.83
N ARG A 12 30.54 -36.99 -53.65
CA ARG A 12 30.08 -36.59 -52.31
C ARG A 12 29.21 -37.74 -51.79
N PRO A 13 29.50 -38.32 -50.60
CA PRO A 13 28.59 -39.29 -50.01
C PRO A 13 27.27 -38.58 -49.69
N SER A 14 26.14 -39.27 -49.90
CA SER A 14 24.82 -38.71 -49.63
C SER A 14 24.72 -38.28 -48.17
N MET A 15 24.53 -36.97 -47.93
CA MET A 15 24.21 -36.46 -46.61
C MET A 15 22.80 -36.92 -46.25
N ASP A 16 22.71 -38.00 -45.49
CA ASP A 16 21.50 -38.38 -44.78
C ASP A 16 21.18 -37.30 -43.72
N LEU A 17 20.34 -36.33 -44.12
CA LEU A 17 19.92 -35.18 -43.33
C LEU A 17 19.15 -35.56 -42.05
N SER A 18 18.65 -36.80 -41.98
CA SER A 18 17.93 -37.33 -40.82
C SER A 18 18.82 -37.46 -39.57
N ASN A 19 20.12 -37.69 -39.76
CA ASN A 19 21.08 -37.94 -38.68
C ASN A 19 21.74 -36.65 -38.15
N SER A 20 21.75 -35.59 -38.97
CA SER A 20 22.26 -34.26 -38.61
C SER A 20 21.38 -33.56 -37.57
N SER A 21 20.06 -33.62 -37.75
CA SER A 21 19.09 -33.04 -36.82
C SER A 21 19.10 -33.76 -35.47
N LYS A 22 19.14 -35.11 -35.47
CA LYS A 22 19.30 -35.93 -34.25
C LYS A 22 20.61 -35.66 -33.53
N ARG A 23 21.73 -35.48 -34.25
CA ARG A 23 23.03 -35.11 -33.66
C ARG A 23 23.04 -33.69 -33.10
N ARG A 24 22.39 -32.71 -33.75
CA ARG A 24 22.21 -31.36 -33.21
C ARG A 24 21.34 -31.35 -31.96
N ALA A 25 20.24 -32.08 -31.95
CA ALA A 25 19.38 -32.26 -30.77
C ALA A 25 20.12 -32.95 -29.62
N ALA A 26 20.89 -34.00 -29.90
CA ALA A 26 21.72 -34.69 -28.91
C ALA A 26 22.87 -33.81 -28.39
N ARG A 27 23.44 -32.92 -29.21
CA ARG A 27 24.47 -31.97 -28.81
C ARG A 27 23.88 -30.83 -27.96
N SER A 28 22.70 -30.33 -28.33
CA SER A 28 21.93 -29.36 -27.53
C SER A 28 21.54 -29.94 -26.16
N ALA A 29 21.12 -31.20 -26.10
CA ALA A 29 20.79 -31.89 -24.85
C ALA A 29 22.01 -32.08 -23.94
N ARG A 30 23.23 -32.14 -24.49
CA ARG A 30 24.49 -32.22 -23.72
C ARG A 30 24.93 -30.88 -23.11
N PHE A 31 24.40 -29.76 -23.60
CA PHE A 31 24.68 -28.41 -23.08
C PHE A 31 23.47 -27.80 -22.34
N SER A 32 22.36 -28.52 -22.26
CA SER A 32 21.16 -28.14 -21.51
C SER A 32 21.42 -28.41 -20.02
N SER A 33 21.26 -27.39 -19.18
CA SER A 33 21.27 -27.60 -17.72
C SER A 33 20.04 -28.42 -17.31
N ASP A 34 20.12 -29.19 -16.23
CA ASP A 34 18.99 -29.98 -15.70
C ASP A 34 17.70 -29.12 -15.55
N THR A 35 17.87 -27.85 -15.18
CA THR A 35 16.81 -26.84 -15.12
C THR A 35 16.15 -26.51 -16.47
N ASP A 36 16.89 -26.50 -17.59
CA ASP A 36 16.35 -26.24 -18.93
C ASP A 36 15.51 -27.42 -19.43
N LEU A 37 15.97 -28.65 -19.17
CA LEU A 37 15.18 -29.85 -19.46
C LEU A 37 13.87 -29.87 -18.65
N LYS A 38 13.94 -29.51 -17.36
CA LYS A 38 12.77 -29.40 -16.48
C LYS A 38 11.78 -28.34 -16.99
N TYR A 39 12.27 -27.16 -17.38
CA TYR A 39 11.44 -26.10 -17.94
C TYR A 39 10.76 -26.51 -19.25
N GLN A 40 11.49 -27.12 -20.19
CA GLN A 40 10.93 -27.58 -21.47
C GLN A 40 9.84 -28.65 -21.26
N THR A 41 10.04 -29.55 -20.29
CA THR A 41 9.06 -30.58 -19.94
C THR A 41 7.78 -29.95 -19.38
N LEU A 42 7.91 -29.07 -18.40
CA LEU A 42 6.77 -28.36 -17.82
C LEU A 42 6.06 -27.48 -18.84
N ARG A 43 6.77 -26.84 -19.77
CA ARG A 43 6.18 -26.05 -20.86
C ARG A 43 5.32 -26.90 -21.79
N ARG A 44 5.73 -28.13 -22.11
CA ARG A 44 4.89 -29.04 -22.92
C ARG A 44 3.63 -29.47 -22.17
N LEU A 45 3.75 -29.76 -20.87
CA LEU A 45 2.59 -30.07 -20.03
C LEU A 45 1.64 -28.87 -19.93
N ARG A 46 2.19 -27.66 -19.84
CA ARG A 46 1.44 -26.41 -19.78
C ARG A 46 0.59 -26.16 -21.02
N ILE A 47 1.13 -26.43 -22.22
CA ILE A 47 0.38 -26.30 -23.47
C ILE A 47 -0.80 -27.26 -23.50
N LYS A 48 -0.58 -28.52 -23.11
CA LYS A 48 -1.67 -29.52 -23.04
C LYS A 48 -2.74 -29.14 -22.02
N GLU A 49 -2.34 -28.63 -20.87
CA GLU A 49 -3.26 -28.13 -19.84
C GLU A 49 -4.10 -26.96 -20.38
N GLN A 50 -3.47 -26.03 -21.11
CA GLN A 50 -4.16 -24.89 -21.70
C GLN A 50 -5.18 -25.33 -22.77
N GLU A 51 -4.78 -26.21 -23.69
CA GLU A 51 -5.67 -26.76 -24.72
C GLU A 51 -6.87 -27.49 -24.09
N ALA A 52 -6.63 -28.30 -23.05
CA ALA A 52 -7.69 -29.00 -22.34
C ALA A 52 -8.64 -28.04 -21.61
N PHE A 53 -8.10 -26.98 -20.99
CA PHE A 53 -8.90 -25.98 -20.31
C PHE A 53 -9.75 -25.17 -21.29
N GLU A 54 -9.16 -24.69 -22.39
CA GLU A 54 -9.89 -23.97 -23.45
C GLU A 54 -11.00 -24.82 -24.08
N ALA A 55 -10.75 -26.12 -24.29
CA ALA A 55 -11.75 -27.05 -24.81
C ALA A 55 -12.95 -27.25 -23.87
N GLN A 56 -12.78 -27.05 -22.56
CA GLN A 56 -13.84 -27.17 -21.56
C GLN A 56 -14.63 -25.88 -21.35
N GLN A 57 -14.15 -24.73 -21.83
CA GLN A 57 -14.83 -23.46 -21.61
C GLN A 57 -16.03 -23.27 -22.55
N SER A 58 -17.19 -22.94 -21.99
CA SER A 58 -18.32 -22.48 -22.80
C SER A 58 -18.05 -21.09 -23.36
N LYS A 59 -18.46 -20.88 -24.61
CA LYS A 59 -18.45 -19.56 -25.27
C LYS A 59 -19.54 -18.63 -24.71
N HIS A 60 -20.52 -19.16 -23.97
CA HIS A 60 -21.61 -18.38 -23.41
C HIS A 60 -21.43 -18.14 -21.91
N TRP A 61 -21.45 -16.87 -21.49
CA TRP A 61 -21.12 -16.47 -20.12
C TRP A 61 -22.01 -17.08 -19.03
N LYS A 62 -23.27 -17.43 -19.34
CA LYS A 62 -24.20 -18.07 -18.38
C LYS A 62 -23.84 -19.51 -18.06
N GLU A 63 -23.12 -20.17 -18.97
CA GLU A 63 -22.70 -21.56 -18.85
C GLU A 63 -21.23 -21.66 -18.41
N SER A 64 -20.54 -20.53 -18.27
CA SER A 64 -19.17 -20.47 -17.79
C SER A 64 -19.12 -20.73 -16.28
N SER A 65 -18.31 -21.70 -15.86
CA SER A 65 -18.00 -21.91 -14.44
C SER A 65 -17.02 -20.84 -13.94
N ILE A 66 -17.18 -20.43 -12.67
CA ILE A 66 -16.20 -19.59 -11.98
C ILE A 66 -14.88 -20.35 -11.85
N LEU A 67 -13.76 -19.71 -12.19
CA LEU A 67 -12.43 -20.31 -12.03
C LEU A 67 -12.14 -20.53 -10.55
N VAL A 68 -11.76 -21.76 -10.20
CA VAL A 68 -11.27 -22.12 -8.86
C VAL A 68 -9.79 -22.47 -8.96
N GLY A 69 -8.96 -21.81 -8.16
CA GLY A 69 -7.52 -22.07 -8.14
C GLY A 69 -7.19 -23.44 -7.56
N THR A 70 -6.26 -24.16 -8.19
CA THR A 70 -5.80 -25.50 -7.78
C THR A 70 -4.33 -25.53 -7.37
N CYS A 71 -3.65 -24.37 -7.36
CA CYS A 71 -2.28 -24.29 -6.87
C CYS A 71 -2.22 -24.69 -5.38
N THR A 72 -1.28 -25.56 -5.03
CA THR A 72 -1.12 -26.11 -3.67
C THR A 72 -0.01 -25.43 -2.87
N GLN A 73 0.75 -24.53 -3.50
CA GLN A 73 1.91 -23.84 -2.92
C GLN A 73 1.80 -22.31 -3.04
N MET A 74 2.60 -21.56 -2.27
CA MET A 74 2.59 -20.09 -2.31
C MET A 74 3.01 -19.51 -3.68
N CYS A 75 3.68 -20.32 -4.50
CA CYS A 75 4.01 -20.07 -5.90
C CYS A 75 3.75 -21.32 -6.76
N PRO A 76 3.12 -21.21 -7.94
CA PRO A 76 3.00 -22.33 -8.88
C PRO A 76 4.37 -22.88 -9.30
N ASN A 77 4.50 -24.21 -9.39
CA ASN A 77 5.76 -24.87 -9.76
C ASN A 77 6.27 -24.44 -11.15
N PHE A 78 5.37 -24.21 -12.10
CA PHE A 78 5.73 -23.70 -13.41
C PHE A 78 6.45 -22.34 -13.32
N GLU A 79 5.89 -21.41 -12.53
CA GLU A 79 6.47 -20.08 -12.32
C GLU A 79 7.82 -20.14 -11.60
N ILE A 80 7.98 -21.03 -10.61
CA ILE A 80 9.27 -21.21 -9.92
C ILE A 80 10.36 -21.60 -10.92
N VAL A 81 10.08 -22.59 -11.78
CA VAL A 81 11.04 -23.07 -12.78
C VAL A 81 11.31 -22.01 -13.85
N GLU A 82 10.28 -21.31 -14.31
CA GLU A 82 10.41 -20.20 -15.26
C GLU A 82 11.31 -19.09 -14.70
N ARG A 83 11.03 -18.60 -13.49
CA ARG A 83 11.83 -17.55 -12.85
C ARG A 83 13.24 -18.01 -12.49
N THR A 84 13.42 -19.30 -12.20
CA THR A 84 14.76 -19.89 -12.02
C THR A 84 15.57 -19.82 -13.31
N MET A 85 14.95 -20.13 -14.45
CA MET A 85 15.61 -20.03 -15.77
C MET A 85 15.91 -18.59 -16.17
N GLN A 86 15.00 -17.67 -15.88
CA GLN A 86 15.18 -16.23 -16.11
C GLN A 86 16.12 -15.55 -15.11
N LYS A 87 16.62 -16.29 -14.11
CA LYS A 87 17.43 -15.77 -12.99
C LYS A 87 16.76 -14.61 -12.24
N SER A 88 15.43 -14.67 -12.12
CA SER A 88 14.57 -13.64 -11.53
C SER A 88 13.97 -14.04 -10.16
N ILE A 89 14.50 -15.08 -9.52
CA ILE A 89 14.14 -15.47 -8.15
C ILE A 89 14.71 -14.45 -7.15
N HIS A 90 13.84 -13.88 -6.33
CA HIS A 90 14.22 -12.87 -5.34
C HIS A 90 15.04 -13.50 -4.20
N PRO A 91 15.97 -12.77 -3.55
CA PRO A 91 16.71 -13.28 -2.39
C PRO A 91 15.84 -13.86 -1.27
N TYR A 92 14.68 -13.27 -1.00
CA TYR A 92 13.71 -13.77 0.01
C TYR A 92 13.00 -15.06 -0.38
N GLU A 93 13.16 -15.54 -1.61
CA GLU A 93 12.56 -16.77 -2.13
C GLU A 93 13.57 -17.92 -2.20
N LYS A 94 14.79 -17.70 -1.69
CA LYS A 94 15.87 -18.68 -1.65
C LYS A 94 16.04 -19.24 -0.24
N HIS A 95 16.36 -20.52 -0.15
CA HIS A 95 16.69 -21.13 1.13
C HIS A 95 17.95 -20.46 1.73
N PRO A 96 17.96 -20.12 3.04
CA PRO A 96 19.06 -19.36 3.65
C PRO A 96 20.44 -20.01 3.55
N GLN A 97 20.50 -21.35 3.53
CA GLN A 97 21.77 -22.10 3.53
C GLN A 97 22.26 -22.48 2.13
N THR A 98 21.35 -22.86 1.23
CA THR A 98 21.72 -23.38 -0.09
C THR A 98 21.72 -22.29 -1.15
N HIS A 99 21.09 -21.14 -0.85
CA HIS A 99 20.83 -20.05 -1.79
C HIS A 99 20.13 -20.48 -3.09
N GLN A 100 19.49 -21.65 -3.08
CA GLN A 100 18.68 -22.17 -4.17
C GLN A 100 17.20 -21.77 -3.96
N PRO A 101 16.42 -21.65 -5.05
CA PRO A 101 14.97 -21.46 -4.95
C PRO A 101 14.32 -22.61 -4.16
N ASP A 102 13.45 -22.27 -3.22
CA ASP A 102 12.79 -23.24 -2.35
C ASP A 102 11.26 -23.01 -2.36
N PRO A 103 10.46 -24.03 -2.70
CA PRO A 103 9.00 -23.93 -2.70
C PRO A 103 8.39 -23.37 -1.41
N GLU A 104 9.01 -23.58 -0.25
CA GLU A 104 8.54 -23.04 1.04
C GLU A 104 8.69 -21.53 1.17
N PHE A 105 9.60 -20.92 0.40
CA PHE A 105 9.89 -19.48 0.44
C PHE A 105 9.40 -18.72 -0.79
N THR A 106 9.25 -19.42 -1.94
CA THR A 106 8.80 -18.80 -3.19
C THR A 106 7.35 -18.33 -3.11
N VAL A 107 7.09 -17.09 -3.53
CA VAL A 107 5.74 -16.52 -3.56
C VAL A 107 5.43 -16.06 -4.98
N LYS A 108 4.23 -16.36 -5.47
CA LYS A 108 3.76 -15.98 -6.81
C LYS A 108 3.96 -14.48 -7.07
N ALA A 109 4.70 -14.13 -8.12
CA ALA A 109 4.94 -12.76 -8.54
C ALA A 109 3.75 -12.18 -9.30
N TYR A 110 3.55 -10.86 -9.20
CA TYR A 110 2.46 -10.21 -9.94
C TYR A 110 2.79 -10.16 -11.44
N HIS A 111 1.83 -10.62 -12.25
CA HIS A 111 1.93 -10.56 -13.70
C HIS A 111 0.82 -9.68 -14.25
N ARG A 112 1.18 -8.65 -15.02
CA ARG A 112 0.19 -7.84 -15.74
C ARG A 112 -0.53 -8.75 -16.75
N PRO A 113 -1.88 -8.76 -16.77
CA PRO A 113 -2.60 -9.35 -17.89
C PRO A 113 -2.11 -8.69 -19.18
N ALA A 114 -1.59 -9.48 -20.12
CA ALA A 114 -1.07 -9.00 -21.39
C ALA A 114 -1.90 -9.57 -22.53
N ALA A 115 -2.27 -8.73 -23.50
CA ALA A 115 -2.98 -9.17 -24.68
C ALA A 115 -2.17 -10.26 -25.41
N GLY A 116 -2.83 -11.37 -25.76
CA GLY A 116 -2.20 -12.50 -26.44
C GLY A 116 -1.50 -13.52 -25.54
N LYS A 117 -1.43 -13.29 -24.21
CA LYS A 117 -1.19 -14.41 -23.28
C LYS A 117 -2.47 -15.23 -23.17
N GLY A 118 -2.34 -16.57 -23.22
CA GLY A 118 -3.46 -17.51 -23.09
C GLY A 118 -4.25 -17.34 -21.79
N PRO A 119 -5.34 -18.10 -21.62
CA PRO A 119 -6.19 -18.01 -20.44
C PRO A 119 -5.40 -18.32 -19.16
N ILE A 120 -5.84 -17.72 -18.05
CA ILE A 120 -5.31 -18.04 -16.73
C ILE A 120 -5.79 -19.43 -16.36
N LEU A 121 -4.86 -20.37 -16.14
CA LEU A 121 -5.22 -21.74 -15.80
C LEU A 121 -5.43 -21.91 -14.28
N PRO A 122 -6.30 -22.84 -13.84
CA PRO A 122 -6.51 -23.13 -12.42
C PRO A 122 -5.23 -23.38 -11.62
N SER A 123 -4.25 -24.09 -12.20
CA SER A 123 -3.00 -24.43 -11.51
C SER A 123 -2.10 -23.22 -11.22
N ASP A 124 -2.32 -22.09 -11.89
CA ASP A 124 -1.58 -20.85 -11.64
C ASP A 124 -2.18 -20.04 -10.50
N VAL A 125 -3.41 -20.35 -10.10
CA VAL A 125 -4.18 -19.54 -9.16
C VAL A 125 -4.23 -20.25 -7.82
N ARG A 126 -3.91 -19.53 -6.74
CA ARG A 126 -3.97 -20.07 -5.38
C ARG A 126 -5.40 -19.98 -4.83
N PRO A 127 -5.94 -21.03 -4.20
CA PRO A 127 -7.25 -20.98 -3.57
C PRO A 127 -7.27 -20.05 -2.35
N PRO A 128 -8.45 -19.57 -1.90
CA PRO A 128 -8.59 -18.60 -0.81
C PRO A 128 -7.83 -18.94 0.48
N ALA A 129 -7.90 -20.19 0.94
CA ALA A 129 -7.21 -20.65 2.15
C ALA A 129 -5.68 -20.53 2.02
N LEU A 130 -5.14 -20.81 0.83
CA LEU A 130 -3.71 -20.70 0.58
C LEU A 130 -3.28 -19.24 0.39
N LEU A 131 -4.13 -18.39 -0.19
CA LEU A 131 -3.91 -16.94 -0.26
C LEU A 131 -3.84 -16.31 1.13
N LYS A 132 -4.71 -16.73 2.06
CA LYS A 132 -4.62 -16.35 3.48
C LYS A 132 -3.29 -16.76 4.09
N LYS A 133 -2.91 -18.05 3.97
CA LYS A 133 -1.63 -18.55 4.49
C LYS A 133 -0.43 -17.79 3.90
N THR A 134 -0.49 -17.46 2.62
CA THR A 134 0.56 -16.67 1.94
C THR A 134 0.64 -15.26 2.49
N THR A 135 -0.50 -14.60 2.69
CA THR A 135 -0.56 -13.26 3.29
C THR A 135 0.00 -13.25 4.71
N GLU A 136 -0.32 -14.27 5.52
CA GLU A 136 0.23 -14.45 6.86
C GLU A 136 1.75 -14.68 6.83
N TYR A 137 2.26 -15.50 5.90
CA TYR A 137 3.70 -15.67 5.71
C TYR A 137 4.39 -14.33 5.42
N LEU A 138 3.87 -13.53 4.47
CA LEU A 138 4.45 -12.24 4.10
C LEU A 138 4.50 -11.26 5.29
N PHE A 139 3.40 -11.11 6.02
CA PHE A 139 3.31 -10.09 7.06
C PHE A 139 3.77 -10.54 8.45
N GLN A 140 3.55 -11.81 8.82
CA GLN A 140 3.87 -12.34 10.15
C GLN A 140 5.21 -13.05 10.21
N GLN A 141 5.81 -13.44 9.07
CA GLN A 141 7.11 -14.11 9.08
C GLN A 141 8.16 -13.29 8.34
N LEU A 142 7.91 -12.89 7.09
CA LEU A 142 8.91 -12.19 6.27
C LEU A 142 9.15 -10.77 6.81
N LEU A 143 8.11 -9.96 7.01
CA LEU A 143 8.26 -8.59 7.54
C LEU A 143 8.76 -8.55 9.00
N GLN A 144 8.67 -9.64 9.75
CA GLN A 144 9.27 -9.71 11.10
C GLN A 144 10.79 -9.92 11.06
N LYS A 145 11.31 -10.56 10.01
CA LYS A 145 12.72 -10.94 9.89
C LYS A 145 13.57 -9.94 9.12
N HIS A 146 12.93 -9.07 8.32
CA HIS A 146 13.63 -8.15 7.42
C HIS A 146 13.22 -6.69 7.67
N PRO A 147 14.14 -5.74 7.45
CA PRO A 147 13.80 -4.32 7.48
C PRO A 147 12.66 -4.01 6.50
N PHE A 148 11.68 -3.23 6.96
CA PHE A 148 10.49 -2.90 6.17
C PHE A 148 10.85 -2.22 4.83
N GLN A 149 11.83 -1.32 4.86
CA GLN A 149 12.32 -0.59 3.69
C GLN A 149 12.85 -1.52 2.58
N GLU A 150 13.60 -2.55 2.94
CA GLU A 150 14.16 -3.51 1.98
C GLU A 150 13.08 -4.48 1.46
N ALA A 151 12.20 -4.93 2.36
CA ALA A 151 11.17 -5.91 2.03
C ALA A 151 9.98 -5.33 1.26
N HIS A 152 9.75 -4.01 1.33
CA HIS A 152 8.55 -3.38 0.80
C HIS A 152 8.28 -3.69 -0.68
N ALA A 153 9.27 -3.50 -1.56
CA ALA A 153 9.07 -3.68 -3.00
C ALA A 153 8.65 -5.11 -3.34
N PHE A 154 9.26 -6.10 -2.67
CA PHE A 154 8.91 -7.51 -2.79
C PHE A 154 7.50 -7.77 -2.27
N VAL A 155 7.19 -7.38 -1.03
CA VAL A 155 5.89 -7.65 -0.41
C VAL A 155 4.76 -7.00 -1.20
N ARG A 156 4.94 -5.75 -1.62
CA ARG A 156 3.97 -5.02 -2.45
C ARG A 156 3.63 -5.75 -3.75
N ASP A 157 4.64 -6.29 -4.44
CA ASP A 157 4.44 -7.08 -5.65
C ASP A 157 3.64 -8.35 -5.35
N ARG A 158 4.05 -9.10 -4.32
CA ARG A 158 3.39 -10.37 -3.94
C ARG A 158 1.96 -10.15 -3.44
N THR A 159 1.67 -9.08 -2.70
CA THR A 159 0.31 -8.73 -2.28
C THR A 159 -0.58 -8.33 -3.45
N ARG A 160 -0.01 -7.74 -4.50
CA ARG A 160 -0.74 -7.47 -5.75
C ARG A 160 -1.09 -8.76 -6.49
N ALA A 161 -0.19 -9.75 -6.50
CA ALA A 161 -0.47 -11.09 -7.03
C ALA A 161 -1.56 -11.82 -6.23
N ILE A 162 -1.56 -11.69 -4.90
CA ILE A 162 -2.61 -12.25 -4.02
C ILE A 162 -3.98 -11.67 -4.36
N ARG A 163 -4.07 -10.34 -4.49
CA ARG A 163 -5.31 -9.65 -4.91
C ARG A 163 -5.77 -10.06 -6.30
N GLN A 164 -4.84 -10.23 -7.23
CA GLN A 164 -5.13 -10.72 -8.59
C GLN A 164 -5.75 -12.12 -8.54
N ASP A 165 -5.21 -13.04 -7.73
CA ASP A 165 -5.76 -14.39 -7.60
C ASP A 165 -7.18 -14.38 -7.00
N PHE A 166 -7.47 -13.52 -6.01
CA PHE A 166 -8.84 -13.35 -5.49
C PHE A 166 -9.80 -12.82 -6.56
N SER A 167 -9.36 -11.84 -7.35
CA SER A 167 -10.16 -11.23 -8.41
C SER A 167 -10.49 -12.21 -9.53
N VAL A 168 -9.51 -12.99 -10.00
CA VAL A 168 -9.71 -13.99 -11.06
C VAL A 168 -10.70 -15.09 -10.60
N GLN A 169 -10.73 -15.39 -9.31
CA GLN A 169 -11.67 -16.37 -8.73
C GLN A 169 -13.03 -15.77 -8.35
N SER A 170 -13.25 -14.45 -8.55
CA SER A 170 -14.45 -13.75 -8.08
C SER A 170 -14.77 -14.05 -6.61
N SER A 171 -13.75 -14.03 -5.74
CA SER A 171 -13.85 -14.54 -4.37
C SER A 171 -14.40 -13.51 -3.37
N PHE A 172 -15.60 -13.79 -2.85
CA PHE A 172 -16.28 -13.03 -1.79
C PHE A 172 -16.29 -13.81 -0.47
N THR A 173 -15.10 -14.23 -0.01
CA THR A 173 -14.89 -15.06 1.18
C THR A 173 -14.33 -14.25 2.36
N GLU A 174 -14.40 -14.80 3.59
CA GLU A 174 -13.77 -14.18 4.77
C GLU A 174 -12.25 -14.06 4.62
N GLU A 175 -11.62 -15.03 3.95
CA GLU A 175 -10.20 -15.00 3.60
C GLU A 175 -9.87 -13.83 2.68
N SER A 176 -10.75 -13.52 1.72
CA SER A 176 -10.61 -12.36 0.84
C SER A 176 -10.62 -11.07 1.65
N ILE A 177 -11.60 -10.90 2.53
CA ILE A 177 -11.71 -9.72 3.40
C ILE A 177 -10.45 -9.59 4.26
N TYR A 178 -10.10 -10.63 5.02
CA TYR A 178 -8.93 -10.64 5.90
C TYR A 178 -7.63 -10.25 5.17
N CYS A 179 -7.38 -10.83 3.99
CA CYS A 179 -6.19 -10.49 3.21
C CYS A 179 -6.20 -9.02 2.75
N HIS A 180 -7.33 -8.53 2.24
CA HIS A 180 -7.41 -7.14 1.78
C HIS A 180 -7.30 -6.14 2.93
N GLU A 181 -7.83 -6.45 4.12
CA GLU A 181 -7.68 -5.64 5.33
C GLU A 181 -6.20 -5.48 5.71
N LEU A 182 -5.43 -6.58 5.77
CA LEU A 182 -3.99 -6.53 6.04
C LEU A 182 -3.22 -5.78 4.95
N ILE A 183 -3.55 -6.00 3.69
CA ILE A 183 -2.91 -5.32 2.56
C ILE A 183 -3.18 -3.81 2.59
N ALA A 184 -4.40 -3.38 2.92
CA ALA A 184 -4.72 -1.96 3.07
C ALA A 184 -3.90 -1.33 4.21
N ARG A 185 -3.79 -1.99 5.37
CA ARG A 185 -2.93 -1.51 6.47
C ARG A 185 -1.46 -1.45 6.06
N PHE A 186 -0.95 -2.44 5.32
CA PHE A 186 0.40 -2.43 4.77
C PHE A 186 0.65 -1.18 3.93
N HIS A 187 -0.22 -0.87 2.97
CA HIS A 187 -0.08 0.32 2.14
C HIS A 187 -0.14 1.62 2.97
N ILE A 188 -1.04 1.71 3.96
CA ILE A 188 -1.13 2.88 4.84
C ILE A 188 0.17 3.08 5.63
N VAL A 189 0.75 2.01 6.17
CA VAL A 189 2.02 2.09 6.90
C VAL A 189 3.17 2.42 5.95
N SER A 190 3.18 1.90 4.72
CA SER A 190 4.20 2.23 3.72
C SER A 190 4.29 3.74 3.44
N LEU A 191 3.15 4.44 3.41
CA LEU A 191 3.11 5.90 3.20
C LEU A 191 3.87 6.68 4.29
N HIS A 192 3.99 6.11 5.48
CA HIS A 192 4.71 6.69 6.60
C HIS A 192 6.17 6.21 6.67
N GLU A 193 6.39 4.89 6.73
CA GLU A 193 7.71 4.28 6.95
C GLU A 193 8.71 4.50 5.81
N LEU A 194 8.22 4.68 4.59
CA LEU A 194 9.04 4.85 3.39
C LEU A 194 9.05 6.29 2.90
N LYS A 195 8.49 7.21 3.69
CA LYS A 195 8.46 8.59 3.29
C LYS A 195 9.87 9.13 3.14
N GLY A 196 10.09 9.81 2.03
CA GLY A 196 11.36 10.41 1.65
C GLY A 196 12.45 9.48 1.17
N GLN A 197 12.13 8.20 1.01
CA GLN A 197 13.00 7.29 0.28
C GLN A 197 12.97 7.64 -1.22
N PRO A 198 14.11 7.87 -1.88
CA PRO A 198 14.15 8.29 -3.29
C PRO A 198 13.44 7.34 -4.26
N SER A 199 13.41 6.05 -3.94
CA SER A 199 12.79 5.00 -4.76
C SER A 199 11.30 4.78 -4.46
N PHE A 200 10.74 5.49 -3.48
CA PHE A 200 9.35 5.34 -3.06
C PHE A 200 8.42 6.33 -3.76
N SER A 201 7.34 5.82 -4.35
CA SER A 201 6.30 6.63 -4.97
C SER A 201 5.02 6.57 -4.14
N SER A 202 4.75 7.62 -3.36
CA SER A 202 3.52 7.73 -2.58
C SER A 202 2.27 7.70 -3.47
N GLN A 203 2.36 8.25 -4.69
CA GLN A 203 1.27 8.22 -5.67
C GLN A 203 0.90 6.78 -6.06
N GLN A 204 1.90 5.94 -6.36
CA GLN A 204 1.64 4.53 -6.69
C GLN A 204 1.10 3.75 -5.49
N GLU A 205 1.58 4.04 -4.27
CA GLU A 205 1.03 3.41 -3.07
C GLU A 205 -0.42 3.78 -2.83
N VAL A 206 -0.77 5.06 -2.95
CA VAL A 206 -2.16 5.51 -2.84
C VAL A 206 -3.03 4.86 -3.91
N GLU A 207 -2.56 4.77 -5.15
CA GLU A 207 -3.31 4.09 -6.22
C GLU A 207 -3.59 2.61 -5.86
N GLN A 208 -2.61 1.91 -5.28
CA GLN A 208 -2.83 0.54 -4.81
C GLN A 208 -3.79 0.48 -3.62
N LEU A 209 -3.62 1.36 -2.62
CA LEU A 209 -4.49 1.44 -1.46
C LEU A 209 -5.94 1.71 -1.86
N SER A 210 -6.19 2.68 -2.75
CA SER A 210 -7.54 3.00 -3.24
C SER A 210 -8.19 1.79 -3.92
N LYS A 211 -7.42 1.02 -4.72
CA LYS A 211 -7.93 -0.22 -5.33
C LYS A 211 -8.26 -1.28 -4.29
N VAL A 212 -7.45 -1.41 -3.24
CA VAL A 212 -7.68 -2.38 -2.15
C VAL A 212 -8.95 -2.00 -1.38
N LEU A 213 -9.09 -0.72 -1.02
CA LEU A 213 -10.25 -0.21 -0.31
C LEU A 213 -11.51 -0.34 -1.16
N TYR A 214 -11.47 0.01 -2.45
CA TYR A 214 -12.61 -0.20 -3.35
C TYR A 214 -13.11 -1.65 -3.32
N THR A 215 -12.20 -2.62 -3.43
CA THR A 215 -12.55 -4.05 -3.31
C THR A 215 -13.11 -4.38 -1.92
N LEU A 216 -12.55 -3.85 -0.83
CA LEU A 216 -13.10 -4.04 0.52
C LEU A 216 -14.53 -3.51 0.64
N GLY A 217 -14.82 -2.34 0.05
CA GLY A 217 -16.17 -1.77 0.03
C GLY A 217 -17.18 -2.75 -0.58
N GLN A 218 -16.85 -3.29 -1.76
CA GLN A 218 -17.68 -4.30 -2.44
C GLN A 218 -17.85 -5.58 -1.61
N LEU A 219 -16.78 -6.06 -0.94
CA LEU A 219 -16.83 -7.24 -0.08
C LEU A 219 -17.74 -7.02 1.14
N TYR A 220 -17.68 -5.83 1.75
CA TYR A 220 -18.55 -5.48 2.88
C TYR A 220 -20.00 -5.32 2.46
N ASP A 221 -20.26 -4.66 1.32
CA ASP A 221 -21.61 -4.51 0.77
C ASP A 221 -22.23 -5.88 0.48
N TYR A 222 -21.46 -6.81 -0.08
CA TYR A 222 -21.89 -8.19 -0.30
C TYR A 222 -22.24 -8.92 1.01
N LYS A 223 -21.41 -8.81 2.05
CA LYS A 223 -21.72 -9.39 3.37
C LYS A 223 -22.97 -8.77 3.98
N ARG A 224 -23.15 -7.46 3.85
CA ARG A 224 -24.35 -6.75 4.29
C ARG A 224 -25.59 -7.25 3.57
N MET A 225 -25.54 -7.47 2.25
CA MET A 225 -26.64 -8.08 1.49
C MET A 225 -27.02 -9.47 2.00
N LYS A 226 -26.05 -10.20 2.57
CA LYS A 226 -26.26 -11.50 3.24
C LYS A 226 -26.64 -11.37 4.72
N ASN A 227 -26.88 -10.18 5.23
CA ASN A 227 -27.13 -9.90 6.66
C ASN A 227 -25.98 -10.36 7.57
N GLN A 228 -24.74 -10.31 7.08
CA GLN A 228 -23.53 -10.64 7.84
C GLN A 228 -22.72 -9.39 8.13
N ALA A 229 -22.29 -9.22 9.38
CA ALA A 229 -21.42 -8.12 9.77
C ALA A 229 -19.93 -8.48 9.56
N SER A 230 -19.12 -7.47 9.25
CA SER A 230 -17.67 -7.56 9.30
C SER A 230 -17.15 -6.69 10.45
N PRO A 231 -16.40 -7.27 11.41
CA PRO A 231 -16.00 -6.56 12.63
C PRO A 231 -15.14 -5.32 12.33
N HIS A 232 -14.36 -5.35 11.24
CA HIS A 232 -13.42 -4.28 10.90
C HIS A 232 -13.92 -3.34 9.81
N GLU A 233 -15.12 -3.54 9.26
CA GLU A 233 -15.71 -2.63 8.27
C GLU A 233 -15.62 -1.14 8.70
N PRO A 234 -15.92 -0.77 9.97
CA PRO A 234 -15.83 0.63 10.40
C PRO A 234 -14.44 1.23 10.23
N GLU A 235 -13.38 0.44 10.44
CA GLU A 235 -12.00 0.89 10.30
C GLU A 235 -11.69 1.25 8.84
N PHE A 236 -12.03 0.37 7.91
CA PHE A 236 -11.71 0.57 6.50
C PHE A 236 -12.61 1.59 5.81
N ARG A 237 -13.86 1.72 6.25
CA ARG A 237 -14.76 2.83 5.83
C ARG A 237 -14.23 4.18 6.28
N ALA A 238 -13.64 4.25 7.48
CA ALA A 238 -12.95 5.45 7.93
C ALA A 238 -11.73 5.77 7.03
N TYR A 239 -10.94 4.78 6.62
CA TYR A 239 -9.82 5.00 5.69
C TYR A 239 -10.28 5.46 4.31
N MET A 240 -11.38 4.90 3.77
CA MET A 240 -12.00 5.38 2.52
C MET A 240 -12.38 6.86 2.62
N ALA A 241 -13.11 7.23 3.67
CA ALA A 241 -13.52 8.62 3.92
C ALA A 241 -12.32 9.58 4.02
N LEU A 242 -11.21 9.12 4.63
CA LEU A 242 -10.00 9.93 4.74
C LEU A 242 -9.19 10.01 3.45
N LEU A 243 -9.24 9.03 2.55
CA LEU A 243 -8.62 9.18 1.22
C LEU A 243 -9.39 10.16 0.35
N CYS A 244 -10.70 10.25 0.56
CA CYS A 244 -11.59 11.22 -0.08
C CYS A 244 -11.68 12.54 0.71
N LEU A 245 -10.67 12.90 1.53
CA LEU A 245 -10.76 14.05 2.45
C LEU A 245 -11.11 15.37 1.74
N GLY A 246 -10.61 15.55 0.52
CA GLY A 246 -10.93 16.73 -0.30
C GLY A 246 -12.20 16.57 -1.13
N ASP A 247 -12.65 15.35 -1.42
CA ASP A 247 -13.75 15.09 -2.34
C ASP A 247 -15.10 15.44 -1.68
N PRO A 248 -15.83 16.45 -2.19
CA PRO A 248 -17.12 16.83 -1.61
C PRO A 248 -18.22 15.77 -1.83
N ALA A 249 -18.05 14.89 -2.82
CA ALA A 249 -19.01 13.85 -3.19
C ALA A 249 -19.03 12.66 -2.21
N LEU A 250 -18.12 12.59 -1.23
CA LEU A 250 -18.12 11.55 -0.19
C LEU A 250 -19.50 11.42 0.49
N SER A 251 -20.21 12.54 0.65
CA SER A 251 -21.56 12.55 1.22
C SER A 251 -22.52 11.61 0.50
N ILE A 252 -22.44 11.51 -0.84
CA ILE A 252 -23.26 10.62 -1.67
C ILE A 252 -22.94 9.16 -1.36
N GLU A 253 -21.65 8.82 -1.26
CA GLU A 253 -21.23 7.45 -0.93
C GLU A 253 -21.75 7.04 0.46
N THR A 254 -21.68 7.94 1.43
CA THR A 254 -22.13 7.66 2.81
C THR A 254 -23.63 7.44 2.96
N LEU A 255 -24.46 7.85 1.98
CA LEU A 255 -25.91 7.56 1.99
C LEU A 255 -26.21 6.06 1.92
N SER A 256 -25.30 5.27 1.33
CA SER A 256 -25.43 3.82 1.27
C SER A 256 -25.05 3.12 2.58
N TRP A 257 -24.46 3.84 3.54
CA TRP A 257 -23.97 3.26 4.78
C TRP A 257 -25.09 3.18 5.82
N SER A 258 -25.15 2.08 6.56
CA SER A 258 -26.12 1.90 7.64
C SER A 258 -25.87 2.87 8.79
N SER A 259 -26.93 3.27 9.51
CA SER A 259 -26.83 4.17 10.68
C SER A 259 -25.85 3.64 11.75
N ASP A 260 -25.88 2.35 12.07
CA ASP A 260 -24.95 1.74 13.05
C ASP A 260 -23.47 1.91 12.65
N LEU A 261 -23.18 1.84 11.35
CA LEU A 261 -21.83 2.03 10.81
C LEU A 261 -21.38 3.48 10.95
N ILE A 262 -22.26 4.43 10.57
CA ILE A 262 -21.99 5.86 10.68
C ILE A 262 -21.78 6.26 12.14
N GLU A 263 -22.51 5.65 13.07
CA GLU A 263 -22.38 5.93 14.50
C GLU A 263 -21.08 5.42 15.12
N LYS A 264 -20.37 4.49 14.48
CA LYS A 264 -19.10 3.96 15.02
C LYS A 264 -18.11 5.10 15.24
N PRO A 265 -17.41 5.14 16.40
CA PRO A 265 -16.53 6.27 16.75
C PRO A 265 -15.45 6.60 15.73
N ILE A 266 -14.86 5.57 15.09
CA ILE A 266 -13.81 5.75 14.09
C ILE A 266 -14.36 6.38 12.80
N VAL A 267 -15.55 5.98 12.37
CA VAL A 267 -16.24 6.52 11.19
C VAL A 267 -16.66 7.96 11.45
N ARG A 268 -17.31 8.26 12.60
CA ARG A 268 -17.65 9.63 12.99
C ARG A 268 -16.43 10.55 13.04
N THR A 269 -15.29 10.04 13.50
CA THR A 269 -14.04 10.80 13.54
C THR A 269 -13.55 11.12 12.14
N ALA A 270 -13.56 10.15 11.22
CA ALA A 270 -13.18 10.36 9.82
C ALA A 270 -14.12 11.35 9.11
N LEU A 271 -15.43 11.21 9.27
CA LEU A 271 -16.42 12.13 8.67
C LEU A 271 -16.31 13.55 9.22
N ALA A 272 -16.02 13.71 10.52
CA ALA A 272 -15.77 15.02 11.10
C ALA A 272 -14.48 15.66 10.56
N LEU A 273 -13.41 14.88 10.38
CA LEU A 273 -12.18 15.35 9.76
C LEU A 273 -12.41 15.78 8.31
N HIS A 274 -13.16 14.99 7.53
CA HIS A 274 -13.58 15.34 6.17
C HIS A 274 -14.34 16.67 6.15
N SER A 275 -15.40 16.80 6.95
CA SER A 275 -16.20 18.03 7.03
C SER A 275 -15.35 19.25 7.41
N TYR A 276 -14.40 19.13 8.34
CA TYR A 276 -13.53 20.23 8.73
C TYR A 276 -12.49 20.61 7.68
N ALA A 277 -12.13 19.68 6.78
CA ALA A 277 -11.19 19.91 5.69
C ALA A 277 -11.81 20.60 4.47
N GLN A 278 -13.15 20.51 4.31
CA GLN A 278 -13.88 21.17 3.22
C GLN A 278 -13.69 22.69 3.22
N ARG A 279 -13.46 23.28 2.04
CA ARG A 279 -13.16 24.71 1.86
C ARG A 279 -13.48 25.19 0.44
N ASN A 280 -13.53 26.51 0.26
CA ASN A 280 -13.85 27.18 -1.01
C ASN A 280 -12.72 28.07 -1.56
N ASN A 281 -11.48 27.76 -1.15
CA ASN A 281 -10.30 28.53 -1.52
C ASN A 281 -9.19 27.65 -2.12
N HIS A 282 -9.59 26.57 -2.79
CA HIS A 282 -8.73 25.83 -3.71
C HIS A 282 -8.34 26.73 -4.88
N PHE A 283 -7.10 26.60 -5.34
CA PHE A 283 -6.65 27.27 -6.55
C PHE A 283 -7.26 26.54 -7.76
N GLU A 284 -7.88 27.27 -8.69
CA GLU A 284 -8.32 26.69 -9.96
C GLU A 284 -7.11 26.22 -10.75
N GLN A 285 -6.77 24.94 -10.68
CA GLN A 285 -5.88 24.33 -11.66
C GLN A 285 -6.65 24.20 -12.97
N LYS A 286 -6.42 25.10 -13.93
CA LYS A 286 -6.98 25.03 -15.30
C LYS A 286 -6.47 23.83 -16.13
N LEU A 287 -5.69 22.93 -15.55
CA LEU A 287 -5.12 21.76 -16.25
C LEU A 287 -6.07 20.57 -16.13
N LYS A 288 -6.80 20.31 -17.22
CA LYS A 288 -7.78 19.22 -17.41
C LYS A 288 -7.20 17.79 -17.35
N HIS A 289 -5.95 17.61 -16.96
CA HIS A 289 -5.29 16.32 -16.96
C HIS A 289 -4.33 16.22 -15.77
N VAL A 290 -4.81 15.66 -14.65
CA VAL A 290 -4.20 14.59 -13.85
C VAL A 290 -5.10 14.43 -12.61
N ASP A 291 -6.12 13.58 -12.72
CA ASP A 291 -7.06 13.30 -11.63
C ASP A 291 -6.49 12.20 -10.70
N LEU A 292 -5.38 12.54 -10.04
CA LEU A 292 -4.72 11.75 -9.01
C LEU A 292 -4.24 12.63 -7.84
N SER A 293 -4.62 13.92 -7.81
CA SER A 293 -4.32 14.72 -6.64
C SER A 293 -5.18 14.21 -5.49
N LEU A 294 -4.51 13.74 -4.43
CA LEU A 294 -5.05 13.57 -3.07
C LEU A 294 -5.70 14.85 -2.51
N ILE A 295 -5.88 15.89 -3.31
CA ILE A 295 -6.37 17.18 -2.92
C ILE A 295 -7.41 17.49 -3.99
N SER A 296 -8.68 17.51 -3.60
CA SER A 296 -9.73 17.99 -4.48
C SER A 296 -9.39 19.40 -4.96
N SER A 297 -9.65 19.67 -6.22
CA SER A 297 -9.57 20.99 -6.83
C SER A 297 -10.91 21.72 -6.80
N GLU A 298 -11.97 21.07 -6.29
CA GLU A 298 -13.32 21.60 -6.29
C GLU A 298 -13.56 22.52 -5.10
N ASN A 299 -14.09 23.71 -5.39
CA ASN A 299 -14.54 24.64 -4.37
C ASN A 299 -16.00 24.36 -4.05
N THR A 300 -16.30 24.10 -2.77
CA THR A 300 -17.67 23.91 -2.30
C THR A 300 -18.23 25.17 -1.67
N GLU A 301 -19.46 25.53 -2.03
CA GLU A 301 -20.16 26.65 -1.40
C GLU A 301 -20.41 26.39 0.09
N ALA A 302 -20.44 27.46 0.89
CA ALA A 302 -20.63 27.41 2.34
C ALA A 302 -19.68 26.48 3.11
N ALA A 303 -18.53 26.10 2.52
CA ALA A 303 -17.58 25.21 3.16
C ALA A 303 -16.88 25.89 4.36
N PRO A 304 -16.83 25.23 5.53
CA PRO A 304 -16.48 25.88 6.78
C PRO A 304 -14.98 26.18 6.93
N ASN A 305 -14.11 25.40 6.28
CA ASN A 305 -12.65 25.46 6.42
C ASN A 305 -12.20 25.53 7.90
N PHE A 306 -12.68 24.61 8.73
CA PHE A 306 -12.41 24.59 10.18
C PHE A 306 -11.04 23.98 10.51
N TYR A 307 -9.96 24.52 9.93
CA TYR A 307 -8.59 24.01 10.07
C TYR A 307 -8.11 23.89 11.53
N THR A 308 -8.49 24.81 12.43
CA THR A 308 -8.13 24.68 13.85
C THR A 308 -8.83 23.52 14.55
N ARG A 309 -10.10 23.24 14.21
CA ARG A 309 -10.83 22.07 14.73
C ARG A 309 -10.31 20.78 14.11
N PHE A 310 -9.96 20.81 12.82
CA PHE A 310 -9.31 19.73 12.11
C PHE A 310 -8.03 19.30 12.83
N PHE A 311 -7.07 20.21 13.05
CA PHE A 311 -5.81 19.84 13.71
C PHE A 311 -5.99 19.36 15.16
N LYS A 312 -6.93 19.96 15.91
CA LYS A 312 -7.27 19.48 17.27
C LYS A 312 -7.79 18.04 17.25
N LEU A 313 -8.70 17.71 16.32
CA LEU A 313 -9.23 16.35 16.18
C LEU A 313 -8.17 15.37 15.67
N ALA A 314 -7.37 15.79 14.69
CA ALA A 314 -6.28 15.01 14.12
C ALA A 314 -5.24 14.64 15.19
N LYS A 315 -4.87 15.58 16.08
CA LYS A 315 -3.97 15.32 17.23
C LYS A 315 -4.59 14.48 18.34
N SER A 316 -5.92 14.50 18.50
CA SER A 316 -6.60 13.77 19.58
C SER A 316 -6.42 12.24 19.50
N PHE A 317 -6.64 11.54 20.62
CA PHE A 317 -6.58 10.07 20.71
C PHE A 317 -7.63 9.34 19.84
N LYS A 318 -8.66 10.07 19.38
CA LYS A 318 -9.72 9.53 18.51
C LYS A 318 -9.16 9.17 17.13
N THR A 319 -8.21 9.97 16.63
CA THR A 319 -7.51 9.71 15.38
C THR A 319 -6.43 8.67 15.62
N THR A 320 -6.54 7.52 14.95
CA THR A 320 -5.59 6.41 15.07
C THR A 320 -4.26 6.73 14.39
N PHE A 321 -3.23 5.91 14.64
CA PHE A 321 -1.96 6.02 13.93
C PHE A 321 -2.16 5.89 12.41
N LEU A 322 -2.86 4.84 11.96
CA LEU A 322 -3.14 4.61 10.53
C LEU A 322 -3.99 5.73 9.91
N MET A 323 -4.97 6.28 10.64
CA MET A 323 -5.68 7.48 10.18
C MET A 323 -4.71 8.66 10.00
N ALA A 324 -3.79 8.88 10.95
CA ALA A 324 -2.81 9.95 10.84
C ALA A 324 -1.82 9.77 9.69
N CYS A 325 -1.39 8.53 9.39
CA CYS A 325 -0.57 8.24 8.20
C CYS A 325 -1.27 8.69 6.92
N ILE A 326 -2.59 8.48 6.81
CA ILE A 326 -3.38 8.98 5.68
C ILE A 326 -3.43 10.51 5.70
N LEU A 327 -3.77 11.11 6.85
CA LEU A 327 -3.92 12.56 7.00
C LEU A 327 -2.62 13.34 6.69
N ASP A 328 -1.45 12.78 6.98
CA ASP A 328 -0.15 13.41 6.72
C ASP A 328 0.04 13.81 5.26
N MET A 329 -0.61 13.11 4.32
CA MET A 329 -0.61 13.45 2.90
C MET A 329 -1.38 14.76 2.59
N PHE A 330 -2.35 15.11 3.43
CA PHE A 330 -3.26 16.24 3.21
C PHE A 330 -2.88 17.48 4.03
N LEU A 331 -2.07 17.34 5.09
CA LEU A 331 -1.71 18.46 5.97
C LEU A 331 -1.10 19.66 5.22
N PRO A 332 -0.22 19.49 4.22
CA PRO A 332 0.34 20.62 3.49
C PRO A 332 -0.75 21.44 2.82
N SER A 333 -1.65 20.75 2.10
CA SER A 333 -2.81 21.36 1.48
C SER A 333 -3.67 22.09 2.48
N ILE A 334 -4.02 21.46 3.61
CA ILE A 334 -4.86 22.05 4.65
C ILE A 334 -4.21 23.32 5.23
N ARG A 335 -2.89 23.29 5.48
CA ARG A 335 -2.12 24.46 5.94
C ARG A 335 -2.16 25.60 4.91
N THR A 336 -2.01 25.29 3.62
CA THR A 336 -2.16 26.30 2.54
C THR A 336 -3.55 26.91 2.52
N GLY A 337 -4.61 26.10 2.66
CA GLY A 337 -5.99 26.59 2.71
C GLY A 337 -6.27 27.45 3.95
N ALA A 338 -5.66 27.12 5.08
CA ALA A 338 -5.72 27.94 6.29
C ALA A 338 -5.06 29.31 6.08
N LEU A 339 -3.83 29.32 5.55
CA LEU A 339 -3.11 30.56 5.21
C LEU A 339 -3.91 31.44 4.23
N LYS A 340 -4.47 30.84 3.18
CA LYS A 340 -5.33 31.54 2.19
C LYS A 340 -6.56 32.15 2.83
N ALA A 341 -7.20 31.46 3.77
CA ALA A 341 -8.35 32.00 4.50
C ALA A 341 -7.93 33.14 5.44
N MET A 342 -6.89 32.94 6.23
CA MET A 342 -6.36 33.94 7.16
C MET A 342 -5.97 35.23 6.45
N LYS A 343 -5.23 35.13 5.34
CA LYS A 343 -4.80 36.27 4.52
C LYS A 343 -5.93 37.25 4.18
N LYS A 344 -7.14 36.74 3.90
CA LYS A 344 -8.31 37.58 3.55
C LYS A 344 -8.81 38.41 4.73
N SER A 345 -8.50 38.04 5.97
CA SER A 345 -8.97 38.72 7.19
C SER A 345 -8.01 39.81 7.68
N TYR A 346 -6.73 39.77 7.31
CA TYR A 346 -5.72 40.74 7.78
C TYR A 346 -5.45 41.82 6.73
N LEU A 347 -5.72 43.09 7.07
CA LEU A 347 -5.35 44.23 6.22
C LEU A 347 -3.85 44.52 6.36
N SER A 348 -3.24 45.17 5.36
CA SER A 348 -1.82 45.51 5.38
C SER A 348 -1.42 46.50 6.49
N ALA A 349 -2.40 47.18 7.10
CA ALA A 349 -2.17 48.09 8.22
C ALA A 349 -2.21 47.39 9.59
N HIS A 350 -2.64 46.12 9.65
CA HIS A 350 -2.65 45.37 10.90
C HIS A 350 -1.23 44.95 11.28
N ALA A 351 -1.01 44.73 12.57
CA ALA A 351 0.21 44.11 13.05
C ALA A 351 0.38 42.71 12.43
N ASN A 352 1.65 42.32 12.23
CA ASN A 352 2.01 41.00 11.77
C ASN A 352 1.53 39.92 12.75
N ILE A 353 1.32 38.71 12.23
CA ILE A 353 0.84 37.60 13.05
C ILE A 353 1.99 37.09 13.91
N PRO A 354 1.83 36.96 15.25
CA PRO A 354 2.87 36.39 16.10
C PRO A 354 3.25 34.99 15.63
N PHE A 355 4.55 34.70 15.54
CA PHE A 355 5.05 33.44 15.00
C PHE A 355 4.54 32.22 15.79
N ASN A 356 4.51 32.32 17.12
CA ASN A 356 3.98 31.29 18.01
C ASN A 356 2.47 31.05 17.84
N ASP A 357 1.71 32.06 17.45
CA ASP A 357 0.28 31.91 17.17
C ASP A 357 0.08 31.13 15.89
N LEU A 358 0.83 31.47 14.85
CA LEU A 358 0.76 30.76 13.57
C LEU A 358 1.20 29.30 13.70
N LEU A 359 2.24 29.03 14.50
CA LEU A 359 2.72 27.67 14.82
C LEU A 359 1.62 26.82 15.47
N ARG A 360 0.88 27.41 16.44
CA ARG A 360 -0.26 26.76 17.10
C ARG A 360 -1.44 26.55 16.14
N ILE A 361 -1.78 27.55 15.33
CA ILE A 361 -2.92 27.52 14.41
C ILE A 361 -2.72 26.45 13.31
N LEU A 362 -1.53 26.42 12.71
CA LEU A 362 -1.18 25.47 11.64
C LEU A 362 -0.71 24.11 12.17
N SER A 363 -0.63 23.98 13.50
CA SER A 363 -0.26 22.75 14.17
C SER A 363 1.08 22.19 13.68
N VAL A 364 2.07 23.08 13.60
CA VAL A 364 3.46 22.77 13.25
C VAL A 364 4.23 22.52 14.55
N SER A 365 5.17 21.56 14.56
CA SER A 365 5.87 21.16 15.79
C SER A 365 7.17 21.93 16.02
N HIS A 366 7.82 22.39 14.95
CA HIS A 366 9.16 22.99 14.98
C HIS A 366 9.19 24.33 14.25
N ASN A 367 10.01 25.26 14.75
CA ASN A 367 10.13 26.60 14.18
C ASN A 367 10.70 26.54 12.76
N GLU A 368 11.67 25.67 12.52
CA GLU A 368 12.33 25.48 11.23
C GLU A 368 11.33 25.03 10.15
N GLU A 369 10.38 24.16 10.52
CA GLU A 369 9.33 23.70 9.61
C GLU A 369 8.40 24.85 9.23
N LEU A 370 7.98 25.68 10.20
CA LEU A 370 7.11 26.82 9.91
C LEU A 370 7.84 27.87 9.06
N ILE A 371 9.12 28.12 9.29
CA ILE A 371 9.94 29.01 8.46
C ILE A 371 9.96 28.51 7.02
N LYS A 372 10.21 27.21 6.79
CA LYS A 372 10.19 26.61 5.46
C LYS A 372 8.82 26.73 4.79
N ILE A 373 7.74 26.46 5.53
CA ILE A 373 6.37 26.61 5.03
C ILE A 373 6.12 28.07 4.60
N CYS A 374 6.48 29.04 5.45
CA CYS A 374 6.36 30.46 5.14
C CYS A 374 7.14 30.84 3.87
N GLN A 375 8.40 30.44 3.78
CA GLN A 375 9.26 30.68 2.61
C GLN A 375 8.68 30.08 1.33
N SER A 376 8.20 28.83 1.38
CA SER A 376 7.58 28.15 0.23
C SER A 376 6.32 28.86 -0.28
N HIS A 377 5.63 29.58 0.61
CA HIS A 377 4.43 30.35 0.31
C HIS A 377 4.72 31.84 0.04
N GLY A 378 5.98 32.27 -0.01
CA GLY A 378 6.36 33.67 -0.23
C GLY A 378 6.07 34.61 0.95
N LEU A 379 5.87 34.06 2.16
CA LEU A 379 5.63 34.83 3.37
C LEU A 379 6.96 35.28 3.99
N GLN A 380 7.02 36.55 4.40
CA GLN A 380 8.18 37.10 5.11
C GLN A 380 8.08 36.80 6.60
N VAL A 381 9.16 36.28 7.18
CA VAL A 381 9.30 36.02 8.61
C VAL A 381 10.21 37.10 9.20
N GLU A 382 9.73 37.80 10.23
CA GLU A 382 10.52 38.76 10.99
C GLU A 382 11.25 38.07 12.13
N PHE A 383 12.45 38.56 12.44
CA PHE A 383 13.29 38.01 13.50
C PHE A 383 13.60 39.11 14.53
N THR A 384 13.61 38.73 15.80
CA THR A 384 14.01 39.58 16.92
C THR A 384 15.02 38.78 17.73
N ASP A 385 16.21 39.33 17.96
CA ASP A 385 17.32 38.66 18.64
C ASP A 385 17.68 37.28 18.03
N GLY A 386 17.56 37.15 16.71
CA GLY A 386 17.83 35.92 15.98
C GLY A 386 16.73 34.85 16.06
N LEU A 387 15.62 35.11 16.76
CA LEU A 387 14.47 34.22 16.87
C LEU A 387 13.30 34.71 16.01
N PRO A 388 12.53 33.82 15.37
CA PRO A 388 11.37 34.23 14.57
C PRO A 388 10.27 34.81 15.47
N SER A 389 9.90 36.06 15.23
CA SER A 389 8.98 36.82 16.08
C SER A 389 7.58 36.96 15.46
N SER A 390 7.50 37.27 14.17
CA SER A 390 6.23 37.52 13.48
C SER A 390 6.26 37.06 12.01
N VAL A 391 5.09 36.92 11.40
CA VAL A 391 4.93 36.59 9.98
C VAL A 391 4.03 37.62 9.31
N VAL A 392 4.52 38.18 8.19
CA VAL A 392 3.78 39.12 7.35
C VAL A 392 2.73 38.34 6.56
N LEU A 393 1.49 38.33 7.06
CA LEU A 393 0.34 37.71 6.39
C LEU A 393 -0.81 38.72 6.28
N ASN A 394 -1.01 39.25 5.08
CA ASN A 394 -2.08 40.21 4.81
C ASN A 394 -2.62 40.08 3.38
N LYS A 395 -3.73 40.78 3.08
CA LYS A 395 -4.42 40.74 1.77
C LYS A 395 -3.53 40.94 0.54
N ARG A 396 -2.37 41.58 0.63
CA ARG A 396 -1.47 41.84 -0.50
C ARG A 396 -0.54 40.68 -0.83
N VAL A 397 -0.25 39.80 0.13
CA VAL A 397 0.76 38.73 -0.02
C VAL A 397 0.28 37.63 -0.95
N LEU A 398 0.99 37.31 -2.03
CA LEU A 398 0.63 36.16 -2.87
C LEU A 398 1.05 34.86 -2.17
N ILE A 399 0.09 33.97 -1.91
CA ILE A 399 0.38 32.64 -1.37
C ILE A 399 0.54 31.70 -2.57
N HIS A 400 1.77 31.28 -2.81
CA HIS A 400 2.06 30.22 -3.78
C HIS A 400 1.40 28.91 -3.33
N ASP A 401 1.02 28.04 -4.26
CA ASP A 401 0.56 26.71 -3.87
C ASP A 401 1.71 25.92 -3.24
N ALA A 402 1.37 25.00 -2.33
CA ALA A 402 2.38 24.15 -1.71
C ALA A 402 3.12 23.38 -2.81
N LEU A 403 4.44 23.57 -2.90
CA LEU A 403 5.29 22.60 -3.56
C LEU A 403 5.12 21.26 -2.82
N PRO A 404 5.19 20.11 -3.52
CA PRO A 404 5.20 18.81 -2.87
C PRO A 404 6.23 18.85 -1.74
N VAL A 405 5.76 18.62 -0.51
CA VAL A 405 6.54 18.89 0.70
C VAL A 405 7.82 18.09 0.68
N ASP A 406 8.95 18.80 0.78
CA ASP A 406 10.25 18.21 1.08
C ASP A 406 10.14 17.30 2.31
N ASN A 407 10.84 16.18 2.30
CA ASN A 407 10.70 15.07 3.26
C ASN A 407 10.99 15.41 4.74
N GLU A 408 11.27 16.67 5.05
CA GLU A 408 11.79 17.16 6.33
C GLU A 408 10.73 17.75 7.27
N CYS A 409 9.44 17.72 6.93
CA CYS A 409 8.37 18.20 7.83
C CYS A 409 8.02 17.15 8.91
N SER A 410 7.67 17.61 10.12
CA SER A 410 7.22 16.71 11.20
C SER A 410 5.85 16.10 10.89
N TYR A 411 5.69 14.81 11.19
CA TYR A 411 4.46 14.07 10.90
C TYR A 411 3.52 14.04 12.09
N LEU A 412 2.23 14.15 11.80
CA LEU A 412 1.20 13.89 12.79
C LEU A 412 1.26 12.43 13.23
N ALA A 413 1.53 11.49 12.32
CA ALA A 413 1.64 10.08 12.63
C ALA A 413 2.75 9.78 13.65
N ASP A 414 3.89 10.48 13.61
CA ASP A 414 5.00 10.29 14.58
C ASP A 414 4.53 10.48 16.03
N THR A 415 3.66 11.47 16.26
CA THR A 415 3.12 11.75 17.60
C THR A 415 2.22 10.63 18.14
N LYS A 416 1.75 9.75 17.25
CA LYS A 416 0.87 8.62 17.56
C LYS A 416 1.58 7.28 17.46
N TYR A 417 2.81 7.25 16.93
CA TYR A 417 3.56 6.02 16.77
C TYR A 417 3.97 5.47 18.12
N HIS A 418 3.77 4.16 18.31
CA HIS A 418 3.99 3.51 19.60
C HIS A 418 5.27 2.68 19.65
N LYS A 419 6.20 2.84 18.69
CA LYS A 419 7.44 2.04 18.55
C LYS A 419 7.17 0.54 18.59
N VAL A 420 6.12 0.13 17.88
CA VAL A 420 5.72 -1.28 17.71
C VAL A 420 6.19 -1.72 16.32
N PRO A 421 6.64 -2.98 16.12
CA PRO A 421 7.03 -3.47 14.80
C PRO A 421 5.93 -3.24 13.75
N THR A 422 6.31 -2.86 12.53
CA THR A 422 5.37 -2.63 11.43
C THR A 422 4.49 -3.84 11.13
N SER A 423 5.05 -5.05 11.22
CA SER A 423 4.31 -6.31 11.09
C SER A 423 3.17 -6.42 12.09
N ASP A 424 3.41 -6.04 13.35
CA ASP A 424 2.40 -6.04 14.40
C ASP A 424 1.33 -4.98 14.14
N ILE A 425 1.69 -3.80 13.61
CA ILE A 425 0.73 -2.74 13.22
C ILE A 425 -0.19 -3.21 12.10
N ILE A 426 0.36 -3.90 11.10
CA ILE A 426 -0.41 -4.47 9.99
C ILE A 426 -1.32 -5.58 10.51
N CYS A 427 -0.79 -6.46 11.35
CA CYS A 427 -1.48 -7.64 11.88
C CYS A 427 -2.30 -7.35 13.15
N ILE A 428 -2.53 -6.08 13.52
CA ILE A 428 -3.36 -5.75 14.69
C ILE A 428 -4.72 -6.43 14.55
N ALA A 429 -5.04 -7.31 15.50
CA ALA A 429 -6.42 -7.68 15.77
C ALA A 429 -7.15 -6.40 16.16
N SER A 430 -8.13 -6.00 15.37
CA SER A 430 -8.73 -4.66 15.35
C SER A 430 -9.58 -4.31 16.58
N ASP A 431 -9.26 -4.89 17.73
CA ASP A 431 -9.80 -4.58 19.04
C ASP A 431 -8.76 -3.85 19.89
N ARG A 432 -8.89 -2.53 19.95
CA ARG A 432 -8.16 -1.63 20.84
C ARG A 432 -8.34 -1.92 22.35
N ALA A 433 -9.02 -2.99 22.75
CA ALA A 433 -9.15 -3.41 24.15
C ALA A 433 -7.91 -4.14 24.68
N THR A 434 -7.12 -4.82 23.83
CA THR A 434 -6.13 -5.80 24.32
C THR A 434 -4.74 -5.20 24.59
N VAL A 435 -4.37 -4.12 23.88
CA VAL A 435 -3.10 -3.41 24.10
C VAL A 435 -3.10 -2.67 25.45
N GLN A 436 -4.26 -2.15 25.88
CA GLN A 436 -4.42 -1.55 27.20
C GLN A 436 -4.47 -2.60 28.33
N ARG A 437 -5.07 -3.78 28.09
CA ARG A 437 -5.09 -4.90 29.06
C ARG A 437 -3.70 -5.51 29.30
N ARG A 438 -2.85 -5.65 28.27
CA ARG A 438 -1.45 -6.11 28.46
C ARG A 438 -0.61 -5.10 29.25
N ARG A 439 -0.88 -3.79 29.13
CA ARG A 439 -0.22 -2.75 29.94
C ARG A 439 -0.68 -2.74 31.41
N HIS A 440 -1.96 -3.03 31.69
CA HIS A 440 -2.47 -3.15 33.06
C HIS A 440 -1.97 -4.44 33.73
N SER A 441 -2.02 -5.58 33.03
CA SER A 441 -1.50 -6.87 33.53
C SER A 441 0.00 -6.80 33.88
N LYS A 442 0.84 -6.15 33.06
CA LYS A 442 2.27 -5.97 33.38
C LYS A 442 2.54 -4.98 34.52
N LYS A 443 1.66 -4.00 34.76
CA LYS A 443 1.75 -3.09 35.92
C LYS A 443 1.32 -3.76 37.22
N ASP A 444 0.32 -4.63 37.17
CA ASP A 444 -0.16 -5.37 38.35
C ASP A 444 0.81 -6.47 38.79
N ILE A 445 1.51 -7.12 37.85
CA ILE A 445 2.58 -8.09 38.16
C ILE A 445 3.78 -7.38 38.82
N ARG A 446 4.14 -6.16 38.37
CA ARG A 446 5.22 -5.37 38.99
C ARG A 446 4.88 -4.81 40.37
N LYS A 447 3.60 -4.48 40.63
CA LYS A 447 3.15 -4.05 41.97
C LYS A 447 3.06 -5.20 42.97
N LYS A 448 2.77 -6.43 42.53
CA LYS A 448 2.77 -7.61 43.41
C LYS A 448 4.18 -8.11 43.75
N SER A 449 5.18 -7.87 42.91
CA SER A 449 6.58 -8.21 43.22
C SER A 449 7.28 -7.20 44.15
N SER A 450 6.76 -5.98 44.30
CA SER A 450 7.36 -4.93 45.16
C SER A 450 6.84 -4.90 46.59
N PHE A 451 5.86 -5.75 46.96
CA PHE A 451 5.25 -5.78 48.30
C PHE A 451 5.73 -6.92 49.21
N LYS A 452 6.76 -7.67 48.81
CA LYS A 452 7.40 -8.70 49.64
C LYS A 452 8.90 -8.43 49.78
N ARG A 453 9.28 -7.45 50.59
CA ARG A 453 10.61 -7.30 51.22
C ARG A 453 10.56 -6.11 52.18
N GLY A 454 10.39 -6.38 53.46
CA GLY A 454 10.35 -5.34 54.49
C GLY A 454 9.79 -5.83 55.83
N SER A 455 10.43 -6.82 56.45
CA SER A 455 10.26 -7.09 57.88
C SER A 455 11.53 -7.74 58.43
N HIS A 456 12.44 -6.91 58.96
CA HIS A 456 13.44 -7.35 59.93
C HIS A 456 12.84 -7.27 61.34
N PRO A 457 13.02 -8.28 62.20
CA PRO A 457 12.59 -8.21 63.59
C PRO A 457 13.67 -7.53 64.44
N LYS A 458 13.25 -6.64 65.34
CA LYS A 458 14.00 -6.33 66.56
C LYS A 458 13.74 -7.46 67.56
N ASN A 459 14.78 -7.96 68.22
CA ASN A 459 14.91 -7.94 69.68
C ASN A 459 16.14 -8.74 70.16
N TYR A 460 16.79 -8.14 71.16
CA TYR A 460 17.95 -8.54 71.97
C TYR A 460 19.34 -8.42 71.34
#